data_AF-A0A7W1S501-F1
#
_entry.id   AF-A0A7W1S501-F1
#
_cell.length_a   1.000
_cell.length_b   1.000
_cell.length_c   1.000
_cell.angle_alpha   90.00
_cell.angle_beta   90.00
_cell.angle_gamma   90.00
#
_symmetry.space_group_name_H-M   'P 1'
#
loop_
_entity.id
_entity.type
_entity.pdbx_description
1 polymer ?
#
loop_
_entity_poly.entity_id
_entity_poly.type
_entity_poly.pdbx_seq_one_letter_code
_entity_poly.pdbx_strand_id
1 'polypeptide(L)'
;MRVFINYAHSDLSAVEQIAAFLHAESHQVVSEEQVLPGQDWGAKLNEQINTADVVIYAISPTALASEWCQWCLMQAIQQGKPIIPALLRESASLPESLATLPYIDVAGGMSDEDKAALKNALADLSKYQVVGEQSVAAIEMPNGIPAQAVGTLDISRATSTHRVLLPNLLNILPPPFEWLDIPAGEVTLKDATENGGSHGGTFKVGGFAIGKYAITNAQYRVFVDDTKGYNNEKWWDFSDAAKAWRQTNTTPLSVSPDAEKAVLGVSWFEAVAFCRWLNVHVRPGLAMANRGASSQVQARTSLPTIALPTEQQWQHAIQNDGEKMDMSGNVLEWCMNSWGSDNVVLGGDVDRVIRVGSLEHDAETRLTHRDLAKPDSRNSEYGFRVVCYLP
;
A
#
# COMPACT_ATOMS: atom_id res chain seq x y z
N MET A 1 32.06 -1.72 11.74
CA MET A 1 31.83 -0.76 10.64
C MET A 1 30.41 -0.23 10.73
N ARG A 2 30.19 0.97 10.20
CA ARG A 2 28.88 1.55 9.95
C ARG A 2 28.39 1.10 8.58
N VAL A 3 27.25 0.44 8.53
CA VAL A 3 26.69 -0.16 7.32
C VAL A 3 25.38 0.52 6.99
N PHE A 4 25.28 1.14 5.81
CA PHE A 4 24.01 1.64 5.29
C PHE A 4 23.40 0.57 4.39
N ILE A 5 22.15 0.17 4.65
CA ILE A 5 21.44 -0.78 3.78
C ILE A 5 20.49 0.01 2.89
N ASN A 6 20.73 -0.04 1.59
CA ASN A 6 19.86 0.53 0.57
C ASN A 6 18.89 -0.54 0.09
N TYR A 7 17.60 -0.38 0.40
CA TYR A 7 16.56 -1.35 0.12
C TYR A 7 15.22 -0.66 -0.17
N ALA A 8 14.35 -1.33 -0.91
CA ALA A 8 12.94 -0.92 -1.00
C ALA A 8 12.18 -1.41 0.23
N HIS A 9 11.19 -0.65 0.71
CA HIS A 9 10.45 -1.02 1.92
C HIS A 9 9.85 -2.45 1.87
N SER A 10 9.42 -2.93 0.69
CA SER A 10 8.94 -4.31 0.50
C SER A 10 9.93 -5.40 0.92
N ASP A 11 11.22 -5.06 1.00
CA ASP A 11 12.31 -5.96 1.31
C ASP A 11 12.69 -5.95 2.80
N LEU A 12 11.99 -5.16 3.62
CA LEU A 12 12.31 -4.95 5.04
C LEU A 12 12.48 -6.27 5.80
N SER A 13 11.60 -7.24 5.62
CA SER A 13 11.70 -8.53 6.33
C SER A 13 12.97 -9.33 5.99
N ALA A 14 13.50 -9.20 4.78
CA ALA A 14 14.77 -9.84 4.38
C ALA A 14 15.96 -8.99 4.89
N VAL A 15 15.82 -7.67 4.85
CA VAL A 15 16.81 -6.72 5.37
C VAL A 15 16.97 -6.79 6.88
N GLU A 16 15.91 -7.06 7.63
CA GLU A 16 15.96 -7.32 9.08
C GLU A 16 16.84 -8.52 9.40
N GLN A 17 16.85 -9.56 8.55
CA GLN A 17 17.74 -10.71 8.72
C GLN A 17 19.20 -10.33 8.45
N ILE A 18 19.46 -9.52 7.41
CA ILE A 18 20.78 -8.93 7.16
C ILE A 18 21.22 -8.10 8.38
N ALA A 19 20.37 -7.19 8.86
CA ALA A 19 20.65 -6.28 9.95
C ALA A 19 20.92 -7.03 11.26
N ALA A 20 20.09 -8.01 11.60
CA ALA A 20 20.28 -8.85 12.79
C ALA A 20 21.63 -9.58 12.75
N PHE A 21 22.03 -10.10 11.58
CA PHE A 21 23.34 -10.70 11.39
C PHE A 21 24.49 -9.69 11.55
N LEU A 22 24.37 -8.51 10.94
CA LEU A 22 25.37 -7.43 11.07
C LEU A 22 25.56 -7.02 12.54
N HIS A 23 24.47 -6.89 13.29
CA HIS A 23 24.54 -6.59 14.73
C HIS A 23 25.24 -7.71 15.52
N ALA A 24 24.95 -8.98 15.21
CA ALA A 24 25.62 -10.11 15.82
C ALA A 24 27.15 -10.12 15.55
N GLU A 25 27.57 -9.65 14.37
CA GLU A 25 28.98 -9.47 13.99
C GLU A 25 29.57 -8.12 14.46
N SER A 26 28.94 -7.45 15.42
CA SER A 26 29.40 -6.17 15.99
C SER A 26 29.55 -5.04 14.96
N HIS A 27 28.77 -5.07 13.89
CA HIS A 27 28.61 -3.95 12.97
C HIS A 27 27.43 -3.08 13.39
N GLN A 28 27.55 -1.78 13.12
CA GLN A 28 26.50 -0.82 13.36
C GLN A 28 25.76 -0.63 12.04
N VAL A 29 24.54 -1.14 11.95
CA VAL A 29 23.63 -0.68 10.90
C VAL A 29 23.34 0.78 11.20
N VAL A 30 23.56 1.67 10.23
CA VAL A 30 23.27 3.10 10.37
C VAL A 30 21.75 3.20 10.53
N SER A 31 21.31 3.23 11.79
CA SER A 31 19.93 3.05 12.20
C SER A 31 19.17 4.38 12.23
N GLU A 32 18.02 4.40 11.56
CA GLU A 32 16.69 4.59 12.17
C GLU A 32 16.47 5.73 13.19
N GLU A 33 17.22 6.84 13.16
CA GLU A 33 16.62 8.07 13.68
C GLU A 33 15.44 8.42 12.77
N GLN A 34 14.22 8.36 13.33
CA GLN A 34 12.98 8.74 12.66
C GLN A 34 13.21 9.99 11.83
N VAL A 35 13.26 9.80 10.50
CA VAL A 35 13.21 10.95 9.60
C VAL A 35 11.75 11.37 9.58
N LEU A 36 11.40 12.27 10.49
CA LEU A 36 10.02 12.67 10.73
C LEU A 36 9.43 13.27 9.44
N PRO A 37 8.14 13.05 9.16
CA PRO A 37 7.46 13.71 8.05
C PRO A 37 7.67 15.23 8.10
N GLY A 38 8.14 15.83 6.99
CA GLY A 38 8.46 17.26 6.90
C GLY A 38 9.95 17.62 7.06
N GLN A 39 10.84 16.64 7.26
CA GLN A 39 12.29 16.84 7.20
C GLN A 39 12.82 16.72 5.76
N ASP A 40 13.97 17.34 5.48
CA ASP A 40 14.69 17.18 4.21
C ASP A 40 15.30 15.77 4.13
N TRP A 41 14.52 14.84 3.56
CA TRP A 41 14.87 13.44 3.42
C TRP A 41 16.16 13.22 2.63
N GLY A 42 16.39 14.02 1.59
CA GLY A 42 17.61 13.94 0.78
C GLY A 42 18.83 14.28 1.62
N ALA A 43 18.79 15.37 2.40
CA ALA A 43 19.90 15.75 3.27
C ALA A 43 20.23 14.66 4.30
N LYS A 44 19.21 14.08 4.96
CA LYS A 44 19.41 13.05 6.00
C LYS A 44 19.94 11.73 5.42
N LEU A 45 19.39 11.27 4.29
CA LEU A 45 19.90 10.07 3.62
C LEU A 45 21.33 10.28 3.13
N ASN A 46 21.65 11.46 2.60
CA ASN A 46 23.00 11.78 2.18
C ASN A 46 23.99 11.77 3.35
N GLU A 47 23.58 12.28 4.51
CA GLU A 47 24.35 12.21 5.76
C GLU A 47 24.57 10.75 6.21
N GLN A 48 23.54 9.91 6.15
CA GLN A 48 23.63 8.49 6.49
C GLN A 48 24.59 7.73 5.56
N ILE A 49 24.51 7.97 4.25
CA ILE A 49 25.44 7.39 3.27
C ILE A 49 26.86 7.89 3.54
N ASN A 50 27.03 9.19 3.79
CA ASN A 50 28.33 9.80 4.07
C ASN A 50 28.97 9.25 5.34
N THR A 51 28.18 8.97 6.37
CA THR A 51 28.66 8.36 7.62
C THR A 51 28.84 6.85 7.51
N ALA A 52 28.29 6.17 6.52
CA ALA A 52 28.54 4.74 6.34
C ALA A 52 29.98 4.45 5.87
N ASP A 53 30.56 3.36 6.35
CA ASP A 53 31.83 2.83 5.87
C ASP A 53 31.62 1.97 4.61
N VAL A 54 30.43 1.38 4.47
CA VAL A 54 30.01 0.52 3.34
C VAL A 54 28.51 0.60 3.14
N VAL A 55 28.07 0.49 1.88
CA VAL A 55 26.66 0.37 1.49
C VAL A 55 26.36 -1.07 1.09
N ILE A 56 25.32 -1.68 1.66
CA ILE A 56 24.74 -2.91 1.13
C ILE A 56 23.56 -2.52 0.23
N TYR A 57 23.58 -2.90 -1.04
CA TYR A 57 22.45 -2.70 -1.95
C TYR A 57 21.62 -3.99 -2.04
N ALA A 58 20.42 -3.98 -1.47
CA ALA A 58 19.48 -5.08 -1.54
C ALA A 58 18.85 -5.15 -2.95
N ILE A 59 19.35 -6.05 -3.79
CA ILE A 59 18.86 -6.23 -5.15
C ILE A 59 17.51 -6.96 -5.10
N SER A 60 16.49 -6.27 -5.56
CA SER A 60 15.17 -6.80 -5.84
C SER A 60 14.53 -6.01 -6.99
N PRO A 61 13.50 -6.55 -7.68
CA PRO A 61 12.81 -5.78 -8.71
C PRO A 61 12.24 -4.45 -8.21
N THR A 62 11.84 -4.38 -6.93
CA THR A 62 11.28 -3.17 -6.32
C THR A 62 12.36 -2.17 -5.92
N ALA A 63 13.50 -2.61 -5.39
CA ALA A 63 14.65 -1.75 -5.10
C ALA A 63 15.22 -1.16 -6.39
N LEU A 64 15.32 -1.95 -7.46
CA LEU A 64 15.81 -1.46 -8.76
C LEU A 64 14.85 -0.48 -9.43
N ALA A 65 13.54 -0.58 -9.17
CA ALA A 65 12.54 0.35 -9.69
C ALA A 65 12.32 1.60 -8.81
N SER A 66 12.89 1.63 -7.60
CA SER A 66 12.69 2.71 -6.63
C SER A 66 13.62 3.88 -6.93
N GLU A 67 13.04 5.06 -7.21
CA GLU A 67 13.81 6.29 -7.45
C GLU A 67 14.69 6.66 -6.25
N TRP A 68 14.21 6.44 -5.02
CA TRP A 68 15.00 6.62 -3.79
C TRP A 68 16.18 5.65 -3.68
N CYS A 69 15.99 4.37 -4.04
CA CYS A 69 17.08 3.40 -4.00
C CYS A 69 18.12 3.71 -5.08
N GLN A 70 17.68 4.08 -6.28
CA GLN A 70 18.56 4.53 -7.36
C GLN A 70 19.33 5.79 -6.97
N TRP A 71 18.65 6.77 -6.37
CA TRP A 71 19.29 8.00 -5.90
C TRP A 71 20.34 7.72 -4.82
N CYS A 72 20.01 6.90 -3.81
CA CYS A 72 20.97 6.48 -2.78
C CYS A 72 22.18 5.72 -3.35
N LEU A 73 21.96 4.85 -4.35
CA LEU A 73 23.06 4.16 -5.04
C LEU A 73 23.99 5.15 -5.72
N MET A 74 23.44 6.16 -6.41
CA MET A 74 24.24 7.16 -7.09
C MET A 74 24.99 8.09 -6.13
N GLN A 75 24.38 8.45 -4.99
CA GLN A 75 25.09 9.17 -3.93
C GLN A 75 26.25 8.36 -3.35
N ALA A 76 26.04 7.06 -3.10
CA ALA A 76 27.08 6.17 -2.61
C ALA A 76 28.26 6.06 -3.59
N ILE A 77 27.97 5.92 -4.90
CA ILE A 77 28.99 5.89 -5.96
C ILE A 77 29.77 7.21 -6.01
N GLN A 78 29.08 8.36 -6.02
CA GLN A 78 29.71 9.69 -6.06
C GLN A 78 30.63 9.93 -4.86
N GLN A 79 30.28 9.40 -3.70
CA GLN A 79 31.06 9.51 -2.48
C GLN A 79 32.17 8.44 -2.36
N GLY A 80 32.34 7.57 -3.36
CA GLY A 80 33.35 6.50 -3.37
C GLY A 80 33.12 5.43 -2.29
N LYS A 81 31.85 5.21 -1.88
CA LYS A 81 31.50 4.18 -0.90
C LYS A 81 31.60 2.80 -1.55
N PRO A 82 32.24 1.81 -0.89
CA PRO A 82 32.12 0.42 -1.30
C PRO A 82 30.65 -0.02 -1.28
N ILE A 83 30.22 -0.73 -2.32
CA ILE A 83 28.84 -1.21 -2.48
C ILE A 83 28.84 -2.73 -2.56
N ILE A 84 28.26 -3.40 -1.57
CA ILE A 84 28.06 -4.84 -1.56
C ILE A 84 26.65 -5.13 -2.11
N PRO A 85 26.50 -5.72 -3.31
CA PRO A 85 25.20 -6.13 -3.82
C PRO A 85 24.75 -7.42 -3.11
N ALA A 86 23.55 -7.39 -2.50
CA ALA A 86 22.91 -8.53 -1.86
C ALA A 86 21.64 -8.90 -2.63
N LEU A 87 21.65 -10.02 -3.35
CA LEU A 87 20.51 -10.49 -4.15
C LEU A 87 19.43 -11.05 -3.24
N LEU A 88 18.33 -10.31 -3.10
CA LEU A 88 17.12 -10.77 -2.41
C LEU A 88 16.17 -11.48 -3.35
N ARG A 89 16.05 -10.99 -4.59
CA ARG A 89 15.16 -11.53 -5.62
C ARG A 89 15.74 -11.28 -7.01
N GLU A 90 15.68 -12.30 -7.86
CA GLU A 90 16.10 -12.20 -9.27
C GLU A 90 15.42 -11.02 -9.96
N SER A 91 16.18 -10.36 -10.83
CA SER A 91 15.75 -9.17 -11.56
C SER A 91 16.21 -9.25 -13.02
N ALA A 92 15.36 -8.81 -13.95
CA ALA A 92 15.60 -8.95 -15.38
C ALA A 92 16.76 -8.08 -15.90
N SER A 93 17.11 -7.01 -15.20
CA SER A 93 18.17 -6.08 -15.59
C SER A 93 18.82 -5.45 -14.36
N LEU A 94 20.16 -5.46 -14.30
CA LEU A 94 20.96 -4.79 -13.28
C LEU A 94 21.61 -3.52 -13.85
N PRO A 95 21.73 -2.44 -13.07
CA PRO A 95 22.59 -1.31 -13.41
C PRO A 95 24.04 -1.79 -13.63
N GLU A 96 24.74 -1.20 -14.60
CA GLU A 96 26.12 -1.57 -14.94
C GLU A 96 27.07 -1.45 -13.74
N SER A 97 26.84 -0.46 -12.88
CA SER A 97 27.59 -0.26 -11.62
C SER A 97 27.46 -1.43 -10.64
N LEU A 98 26.33 -2.14 -10.62
CA LEU A 98 26.14 -3.34 -9.80
C LEU A 98 26.53 -4.61 -10.54
N ALA A 99 26.33 -4.67 -11.85
CA ALA A 99 26.60 -5.85 -12.67
C ALA A 99 28.10 -6.20 -12.76
N THR A 100 28.98 -5.23 -12.52
CA THR A 100 30.44 -5.42 -12.51
C THR A 100 30.99 -5.92 -11.17
N LEU A 101 30.16 -5.94 -10.13
CA LEU A 101 30.56 -6.34 -8.78
C LEU A 101 30.15 -7.79 -8.48
N PRO A 102 30.90 -8.52 -7.64
CA PRO A 102 30.41 -9.75 -7.05
C PRO A 102 29.15 -9.46 -6.23
N TYR A 103 28.17 -10.36 -6.25
CA TYR A 103 26.98 -10.26 -5.40
C TYR A 103 26.91 -11.43 -4.43
N ILE A 104 26.19 -11.24 -3.33
CA ILE A 104 25.88 -12.28 -2.35
C ILE A 104 24.42 -12.69 -2.57
N ASP A 105 24.15 -13.96 -2.83
CA ASP A 105 22.79 -14.47 -2.94
C ASP A 105 22.20 -14.76 -1.57
N VAL A 106 21.09 -14.09 -1.24
CA VAL A 106 20.36 -14.26 0.03
C VAL A 106 18.87 -14.43 -0.26
N ALA A 107 18.50 -14.83 -1.49
CA ALA A 107 17.10 -14.93 -1.91
C ALA A 107 16.32 -16.02 -1.17
N GLY A 108 17.02 -17.01 -0.61
CA GLY A 108 16.49 -18.04 0.27
C GLY A 108 16.47 -17.69 1.76
N GLY A 109 16.88 -16.47 2.15
CA GLY A 109 17.15 -16.07 3.54
C GLY A 109 18.63 -16.08 3.88
N MET A 110 18.96 -15.97 5.18
CA MET A 110 20.35 -15.98 5.68
C MET A 110 20.79 -17.37 6.15
N SER A 111 21.20 -18.22 5.21
CA SER A 111 21.87 -19.48 5.57
C SER A 111 23.26 -19.21 6.17
N ASP A 112 23.89 -20.23 6.76
CA ASP A 112 25.24 -20.07 7.33
C ASP A 112 26.30 -19.81 6.24
N GLU A 113 26.07 -20.29 5.02
CA GLU A 113 26.91 -19.99 3.85
C GLU A 113 26.80 -18.51 3.46
N ASP A 114 25.59 -17.97 3.43
CA ASP A 114 25.33 -16.57 3.06
C ASP A 114 25.90 -15.60 4.10
N LYS A 115 25.76 -15.94 5.39
CA LYS A 115 26.38 -15.21 6.50
C LYS A 115 27.91 -15.19 6.36
N ALA A 116 28.52 -16.34 6.04
CA ALA A 116 29.96 -16.41 5.82
C ALA A 116 30.39 -15.58 4.61
N ALA A 117 29.62 -15.60 3.52
CA ALA A 117 29.87 -14.79 2.33
C ALA A 117 29.81 -13.29 2.65
N LEU A 118 28.78 -12.84 3.39
CA LEU A 118 28.64 -11.45 3.81
C LEU A 118 29.75 -11.01 4.78
N LYS A 119 30.14 -11.87 5.72
CA LYS A 119 31.29 -11.62 6.61
C LYS A 119 32.60 -11.44 5.83
N ASN A 120 32.84 -12.31 4.84
CA ASN A 120 34.03 -12.22 3.99
C ASN A 120 34.02 -10.95 3.13
N ALA A 121 32.85 -10.56 2.62
CA ALA A 121 32.69 -9.31 1.87
C ALA A 121 33.02 -8.08 2.72
N LEU A 122 32.54 -8.06 3.97
CA LEU A 122 32.79 -7.00 4.93
C LEU A 122 34.26 -6.93 5.40
N ALA A 123 34.98 -8.06 5.37
CA ALA A 123 36.40 -8.10 5.69
C ALA A 123 37.30 -7.58 4.55
N ASP A 124 36.83 -7.63 3.29
CA ASP A 124 37.59 -7.22 2.10
C ASP A 124 36.71 -6.40 1.14
N LEU A 125 36.59 -5.11 1.44
CA LEU A 125 35.80 -4.14 0.66
C LEU A 125 36.45 -3.76 -0.67
N SER A 126 37.70 -4.16 -0.94
CA SER A 126 38.43 -3.75 -2.16
C SER A 126 37.75 -4.23 -3.44
N LYS A 127 37.02 -5.34 -3.37
CA LYS A 127 36.28 -5.98 -4.48
C LYS A 127 34.93 -5.33 -4.78
N TYR A 128 34.50 -4.41 -3.92
CA TYR A 128 33.18 -3.79 -3.94
C TYR A 128 33.24 -2.30 -4.29
N GLN A 129 34.35 -1.88 -4.90
CA GLN A 129 34.53 -0.52 -5.41
C GLN A 129 34.00 -0.43 -6.84
N VAL A 130 33.08 0.51 -7.08
CA VAL A 130 32.59 0.81 -8.42
C VAL A 130 33.66 1.60 -9.17
N VAL A 131 34.26 1.01 -10.20
CA VAL A 131 35.33 1.64 -10.99
C VAL A 131 34.74 2.28 -12.25
N GLY A 132 34.67 3.61 -12.31
CA GLY A 132 34.34 4.35 -13.53
C GLY A 132 33.88 5.80 -13.29
N GLU A 133 34.44 6.75 -14.07
CA GLU A 133 33.89 8.10 -14.21
C GLU A 133 32.57 8.01 -14.98
N GLN A 134 31.44 7.98 -14.27
CA GLN A 134 30.19 8.41 -14.88
C GLN A 134 30.00 9.88 -14.53
N SER A 135 29.95 10.75 -15.54
CA SER A 135 29.52 12.13 -15.36
C SER A 135 28.04 12.11 -15.00
N VAL A 136 27.74 12.03 -13.71
CA VAL A 136 26.35 11.95 -13.25
C VAL A 136 25.85 13.38 -13.16
N ALA A 137 24.97 13.78 -14.08
CA ALA A 137 24.13 14.96 -13.86
C ALA A 137 23.44 14.81 -12.51
N ALA A 138 23.44 15.86 -11.67
CA ALA A 138 22.81 15.83 -10.37
C ALA A 138 21.38 15.28 -10.51
N ILE A 139 21.15 14.07 -9.99
CA ILE A 139 19.83 13.46 -10.03
C ILE A 139 18.95 14.30 -9.11
N GLU A 140 17.88 14.86 -9.66
CA GLU A 140 16.89 15.59 -8.86
C GLU A 140 16.40 14.71 -7.71
N MET A 141 16.19 15.33 -6.56
CA MET A 141 15.72 14.62 -5.37
C MET A 141 14.40 13.87 -5.71
N PRO A 142 14.30 12.57 -5.43
CA PRO A 142 13.09 11.81 -5.73
C PRO A 142 11.88 12.38 -4.98
N ASN A 143 10.71 12.30 -5.61
CA ASN A 143 9.45 12.69 -4.97
C ASN A 143 8.94 11.52 -4.08
N GLY A 144 8.26 11.84 -2.97
CA GLY A 144 7.70 10.84 -2.05
C GLY A 144 8.63 10.45 -0.89
N ILE A 145 8.19 9.51 -0.04
CA ILE A 145 8.88 9.15 1.21
C ILE A 145 9.87 8.01 0.96
N PRO A 146 11.15 8.12 1.37
CA PRO A 146 12.10 7.02 1.27
C PRO A 146 11.79 5.91 2.28
N ALA A 147 12.14 4.66 1.94
CA ALA A 147 11.90 3.50 2.80
C ALA A 147 12.46 3.65 4.23
N GLN A 148 13.57 4.38 4.37
CA GLN A 148 14.28 4.64 5.63
C GLN A 148 13.57 5.68 6.53
N ALA A 149 12.65 6.48 5.99
CA ALA A 149 11.86 7.46 6.74
C ALA A 149 10.52 6.90 7.23
N VAL A 150 10.14 5.69 6.76
CA VAL A 150 8.97 4.96 7.24
C VAL A 150 9.37 4.29 8.55
N GLY A 151 9.32 5.04 9.65
CA GLY A 151 9.84 4.64 10.95
C GLY A 151 9.42 3.24 11.39
N THR A 152 10.34 2.54 12.06
CA THR A 152 10.10 1.31 12.81
C THR A 152 9.01 1.58 13.85
N LEU A 153 7.77 1.29 13.48
CA LEU A 153 6.72 0.99 14.44
C LEU A 153 7.16 -0.32 15.11
N ASP A 154 7.40 -0.26 16.42
CA ASP A 154 7.68 -1.40 17.28
C ASP A 154 6.47 -2.33 17.27
N ILE A 155 6.34 -3.12 16.20
CA ILE A 155 5.43 -4.25 16.11
C ILE A 155 6.18 -5.37 16.81
N SER A 156 5.94 -5.50 18.12
CA SER A 156 6.10 -6.80 18.76
C SER A 156 5.40 -7.81 17.85
N ARG A 157 6.19 -8.63 17.15
CA ARG A 157 5.71 -9.76 16.34
C ARG A 157 4.97 -10.71 17.28
N ALA A 158 3.73 -10.39 17.59
CA ALA A 158 2.77 -11.35 18.04
C ALA A 158 2.54 -12.25 16.83
N THR A 159 2.99 -13.50 16.98
CA THR A 159 2.52 -14.70 16.27
C THR A 159 1.14 -14.49 15.64
N SER A 160 1.12 -14.04 14.38
CA SER A 160 -0.11 -13.79 13.63
C SER A 160 -0.18 -14.82 12.52
N THR A 161 -1.24 -15.64 12.55
CA THR A 161 -1.55 -16.66 11.55
C THR A 161 -2.21 -16.09 10.29
N HIS A 162 -2.21 -14.76 10.12
CA HIS A 162 -2.93 -14.06 9.06
C HIS A 162 -2.13 -14.04 7.74
N ARG A 163 -2.81 -14.29 6.62
CA ARG A 163 -2.19 -14.32 5.28
C ARG A 163 -1.72 -12.91 4.91
N VAL A 164 -0.49 -12.77 4.42
CA VAL A 164 -0.02 -11.51 3.81
C VAL A 164 -0.67 -11.35 2.44
N LEU A 165 -1.85 -10.73 2.40
CA LEU A 165 -2.69 -10.70 1.19
C LEU A 165 -2.19 -9.76 0.10
N LEU A 166 -1.53 -8.65 0.47
CA LEU A 166 -0.95 -7.67 -0.46
C LEU A 166 0.29 -7.00 0.17
N PRO A 167 1.50 -7.58 0.03
CA PRO A 167 2.69 -7.12 0.73
C PRO A 167 3.13 -5.68 0.37
N ASN A 168 2.70 -5.15 -0.78
CA ASN A 168 3.03 -3.79 -1.21
C ASN A 168 2.07 -2.70 -0.70
N LEU A 169 0.98 -3.08 -0.04
CA LEU A 169 -0.06 -2.12 0.32
C LEU A 169 0.42 -1.09 1.35
N LEU A 170 1.19 -1.53 2.34
CA LEU A 170 1.80 -0.66 3.34
C LEU A 170 2.90 0.24 2.77
N ASN A 171 3.39 -0.03 1.55
CA ASN A 171 4.33 0.85 0.83
C ASN A 171 3.64 2.01 0.13
N ILE A 172 2.32 1.90 -0.07
CA ILE A 172 1.51 2.86 -0.82
C ILE A 172 0.66 3.67 0.14
N LEU A 173 0.07 3.01 1.14
CA LEU A 173 -0.76 3.66 2.14
C LEU A 173 0.02 3.85 3.45
N PRO A 174 0.24 5.09 3.93
CA PRO A 174 0.84 5.33 5.23
C PRO A 174 -0.01 4.74 6.36
N PRO A 175 0.58 4.39 7.51
CA PRO A 175 -0.17 3.94 8.67
C PRO A 175 -1.14 5.02 9.19
N PRO A 176 -2.18 4.64 9.95
CA PRO A 176 -2.54 3.28 10.34
C PRO A 176 -3.26 2.51 9.22
N PHE A 177 -2.81 1.28 8.93
CA PHE A 177 -3.52 0.36 8.04
C PHE A 177 -3.31 -1.08 8.51
N GLU A 178 -4.39 -1.85 8.59
CA GLU A 178 -4.35 -3.26 8.99
C GLU A 178 -5.50 -3.99 8.29
N TRP A 179 -5.27 -5.23 7.85
CA TRP A 179 -6.31 -6.11 7.34
C TRP A 179 -6.88 -6.98 8.45
N LEU A 180 -8.20 -7.10 8.52
CA LEU A 180 -8.90 -8.12 9.30
C LEU A 180 -9.34 -9.23 8.35
N ASP A 181 -8.88 -10.46 8.60
CA ASP A 181 -9.31 -11.64 7.84
C ASP A 181 -10.68 -12.09 8.34
N ILE A 182 -11.70 -11.99 7.48
CA ILE A 182 -13.07 -12.39 7.78
C ILE A 182 -13.34 -13.77 7.16
N PRO A 183 -13.72 -14.78 7.94
CA PRO A 183 -13.99 -16.12 7.42
C PRO A 183 -15.25 -16.12 6.55
N ALA A 184 -15.30 -17.06 5.60
CA ALA A 184 -16.51 -17.31 4.83
C ALA A 184 -17.67 -17.70 5.77
N GLY A 185 -18.89 -17.28 5.42
CA GLY A 185 -20.07 -17.55 6.24
C GLY A 185 -21.36 -17.08 5.60
N GLU A 186 -22.38 -16.90 6.43
CA GLU A 186 -23.68 -16.40 6.03
C GLU A 186 -24.04 -15.16 6.82
N VAL A 187 -24.66 -14.19 6.16
CA VAL A 187 -25.13 -12.95 6.76
C VAL A 187 -26.58 -12.70 6.39
N THR A 188 -27.38 -12.25 7.35
CA THR A 188 -28.80 -11.93 7.14
C THR A 188 -29.00 -10.42 7.23
N LEU A 189 -29.38 -9.79 6.12
CA LEU A 189 -29.77 -8.39 6.08
C LEU A 189 -31.27 -8.26 6.41
N LYS A 190 -31.64 -7.28 7.23
CA LYS A 190 -33.05 -6.95 7.51
C LYS A 190 -33.69 -6.29 6.28
N ASP A 191 -35.00 -6.48 6.16
CA ASP A 191 -35.83 -5.75 5.19
C ASP A 191 -35.76 -4.24 5.47
N ALA A 192 -35.46 -3.46 4.44
CA ALA A 192 -35.41 -1.99 4.50
C ALA A 192 -36.34 -1.33 3.47
N THR A 193 -37.31 -2.08 2.92
CA THR A 193 -38.23 -1.60 1.87
C THR A 193 -39.09 -0.42 2.32
N GLU A 194 -39.39 -0.31 3.62
CA GLU A 194 -40.10 0.83 4.20
C GLU A 194 -39.38 2.17 3.94
N ASN A 195 -38.05 2.15 3.82
CA ASN A 195 -37.21 3.32 3.51
C ASN A 195 -36.70 3.30 2.06
N GLY A 196 -37.29 2.46 1.19
CA GLY A 196 -36.87 2.29 -0.21
C GLY A 196 -35.65 1.38 -0.42
N GLY A 197 -35.16 0.71 0.62
CA GLY A 197 -34.07 -0.26 0.55
C GLY A 197 -34.50 -1.63 0.03
N SER A 198 -33.58 -2.60 0.00
CA SER A 198 -33.90 -3.96 -0.44
C SER A 198 -34.71 -4.74 0.61
N HIS A 199 -35.38 -5.82 0.19
CA HIS A 199 -36.05 -6.78 1.08
C HIS A 199 -35.08 -7.51 2.04
N GLY A 200 -33.77 -7.37 1.81
CA GLY A 200 -32.76 -8.11 2.54
C GLY A 200 -32.87 -9.62 2.29
N GLY A 201 -32.45 -10.42 3.27
CA GLY A 201 -32.38 -11.88 3.17
C GLY A 201 -31.06 -12.44 3.64
N THR A 202 -30.90 -13.76 3.50
CA THR A 202 -29.68 -14.48 3.89
C THR A 202 -28.78 -14.68 2.68
N PHE A 203 -27.53 -14.25 2.81
CA PHE A 203 -26.53 -14.28 1.75
C PHE A 203 -25.31 -15.08 2.19
N LYS A 204 -24.75 -15.88 1.28
CA LYS A 204 -23.44 -16.50 1.47
C LYS A 204 -22.35 -15.50 1.11
N VAL A 205 -21.36 -15.36 1.99
CA VAL A 205 -20.21 -14.48 1.81
C VAL A 205 -18.95 -15.34 1.84
N GLY A 206 -18.12 -15.25 0.80
CA GLY A 206 -16.81 -15.91 0.77
C GLY A 206 -15.86 -15.32 1.83
N GLY A 207 -14.69 -15.94 2.03
CA GLY A 207 -13.65 -15.33 2.88
C GLY A 207 -13.08 -14.08 2.22
N PHE A 208 -12.84 -13.02 2.98
CA PHE A 208 -12.26 -11.77 2.48
C PHE A 208 -11.46 -11.09 3.58
N ALA A 209 -10.65 -10.11 3.21
CA ALA A 209 -10.08 -9.20 4.19
C ALA A 209 -10.75 -7.82 4.09
N ILE A 210 -10.89 -7.15 5.22
CA ILE A 210 -11.41 -5.78 5.31
C ILE A 210 -10.45 -4.89 6.09
N GLY A 211 -10.29 -3.64 5.68
CA GLY A 211 -9.47 -2.69 6.41
C GLY A 211 -10.01 -2.54 7.83
N LYS A 212 -9.14 -2.59 8.83
CA LYS A 212 -9.49 -2.33 10.23
C LYS A 212 -9.98 -0.90 10.44
N TYR A 213 -9.34 0.04 9.74
CA TYR A 213 -9.65 1.47 9.76
C TYR A 213 -10.35 1.89 8.47
N ALA A 214 -11.15 2.96 8.55
CA ALA A 214 -11.50 3.72 7.35
C ALA A 214 -10.23 4.31 6.72
N ILE A 215 -10.26 4.60 5.41
CA ILE A 215 -9.13 5.23 4.73
C ILE A 215 -8.90 6.61 5.35
N THR A 216 -7.65 6.89 5.73
CA THR A 216 -7.30 8.13 6.43
C THR A 216 -7.03 9.28 5.46
N ASN A 217 -7.00 10.51 5.98
CA ASN A 217 -6.61 11.69 5.22
C ASN A 217 -5.21 11.53 4.60
N ALA A 218 -4.24 11.00 5.35
CA ALA A 218 -2.90 10.76 4.83
C ALA A 218 -2.88 9.74 3.69
N GLN A 219 -3.69 8.67 3.81
CA GLN A 219 -3.78 7.62 2.79
C GLN A 219 -4.46 8.10 1.52
N TYR A 220 -5.57 8.83 1.64
CA TYR A 220 -6.26 9.41 0.49
C TYR A 220 -5.40 10.47 -0.21
N ARG A 221 -4.60 11.23 0.55
CA ARG A 221 -3.67 12.21 -0.01
C ARG A 221 -2.63 11.58 -0.94
N VAL A 222 -2.20 10.34 -0.72
CA VAL A 222 -1.30 9.64 -1.66
C VAL A 222 -1.94 9.53 -3.05
N PHE A 223 -3.24 9.25 -3.13
CA PHE A 223 -3.97 9.21 -4.40
C PHE A 223 -4.16 10.60 -5.02
N VAL A 224 -4.41 11.62 -4.19
CA VAL A 224 -4.61 13.00 -4.64
C VAL A 224 -3.32 13.62 -5.20
N ASP A 225 -2.21 13.41 -4.50
CA ASP A 225 -0.91 14.02 -4.81
C ASP A 225 -0.12 13.24 -5.87
N ASP A 226 -0.48 11.98 -6.14
CA ASP A 226 0.09 11.23 -7.25
C ASP A 226 -0.28 11.88 -8.59
N THR A 227 0.76 12.28 -9.34
CA THR A 227 0.64 12.83 -10.70
C THR A 227 -0.11 11.91 -11.68
N LYS A 228 -0.12 10.59 -11.42
CA LYS A 228 -0.88 9.57 -12.15
C LYS A 228 -2.09 9.03 -11.37
N GLY A 229 -2.38 9.61 -10.20
CA GLY A 229 -3.50 9.33 -9.32
C GLY A 229 -4.74 10.10 -9.74
N TYR A 230 -5.28 10.94 -8.86
CA TYR A 230 -6.60 11.58 -8.97
C TYR A 230 -6.89 12.24 -10.32
N ASN A 231 -5.88 12.88 -10.94
CA ASN A 231 -6.03 13.57 -12.22
C ASN A 231 -6.05 12.66 -13.45
N ASN A 232 -5.79 11.36 -13.28
CA ASN A 232 -5.78 10.41 -14.38
C ASN A 232 -7.18 9.88 -14.70
N GLU A 233 -7.67 10.17 -15.91
CA GLU A 233 -9.02 9.82 -16.38
C GLU A 233 -9.34 8.32 -16.30
N LYS A 234 -8.33 7.44 -16.42
CA LYS A 234 -8.54 5.98 -16.40
C LYS A 234 -9.09 5.44 -15.07
N TRP A 235 -9.00 6.20 -13.98
CA TRP A 235 -9.58 5.78 -12.71
C TRP A 235 -11.09 6.03 -12.65
N TRP A 236 -11.60 6.88 -13.54
CA TRP A 236 -13.00 7.32 -13.61
C TRP A 236 -13.77 6.62 -14.73
N ASP A 237 -13.09 5.84 -15.56
CA ASP A 237 -13.67 5.26 -16.78
C ASP A 237 -14.59 4.05 -16.56
N PHE A 238 -14.86 3.69 -15.30
CA PHE A 238 -15.68 2.55 -14.93
C PHE A 238 -17.18 2.74 -15.18
N SER A 239 -17.64 3.98 -15.43
CA SER A 239 -18.99 4.26 -15.91
C SER A 239 -19.10 5.64 -16.55
N ASP A 240 -20.12 5.84 -17.38
CA ASP A 240 -20.36 7.14 -18.02
C ASP A 240 -20.72 8.23 -16.99
N ALA A 241 -21.46 7.88 -15.93
CA ALA A 241 -21.77 8.80 -14.84
C ALA A 241 -20.50 9.28 -14.11
N ALA A 242 -19.56 8.38 -13.81
CA ALA A 242 -18.29 8.74 -13.17
C ALA A 242 -17.40 9.62 -14.07
N LYS A 243 -17.33 9.31 -15.37
CA LYS A 243 -16.63 10.15 -16.36
C LYS A 243 -17.23 11.55 -16.43
N ALA A 244 -18.56 11.65 -16.56
CA ALA A 244 -19.27 12.92 -16.64
C ALA A 244 -19.08 13.75 -15.35
N TRP A 245 -19.18 13.11 -14.18
CA TRP A 245 -18.93 13.76 -12.90
C TRP A 245 -17.49 14.28 -12.79
N ARG A 246 -16.49 13.49 -13.23
CA ARG A 246 -15.08 13.90 -13.17
C ARG A 246 -14.78 15.08 -14.10
N GLN A 247 -15.47 15.20 -15.23
CA GLN A 247 -15.33 16.33 -16.15
C GLN A 247 -15.77 17.66 -15.54
N THR A 248 -16.78 17.63 -14.64
CA THR A 248 -17.28 18.83 -13.97
C THR A 248 -16.64 19.06 -12.60
N ASN A 249 -16.05 18.03 -11.99
CA ASN A 249 -15.41 18.07 -10.67
C ASN A 249 -13.90 17.85 -10.78
N THR A 250 -13.21 18.83 -11.39
CA THR A 250 -11.79 18.65 -11.74
C THR A 250 -10.82 18.77 -10.59
N THR A 251 -11.22 19.49 -9.54
CA THR A 251 -10.40 19.74 -8.37
C THR A 251 -10.69 18.67 -7.31
N PRO A 252 -9.65 18.02 -6.74
CA PRO A 252 -9.82 17.10 -5.63
C PRO A 252 -10.40 17.82 -4.42
N LEU A 253 -11.00 17.05 -3.51
CA LEU A 253 -11.38 17.53 -2.20
C LEU A 253 -10.17 18.15 -1.48
N SER A 254 -10.38 19.24 -0.74
CA SER A 254 -9.38 19.75 0.21
C SER A 254 -9.28 18.82 1.42
N VAL A 255 -8.38 17.84 1.35
CA VAL A 255 -8.18 16.82 2.38
C VAL A 255 -7.68 17.45 3.69
N SER A 256 -8.34 17.13 4.81
CA SER A 256 -7.98 17.64 6.16
C SER A 256 -6.51 17.35 6.51
N PRO A 257 -5.80 18.27 7.17
CA PRO A 257 -4.41 18.06 7.57
C PRO A 257 -4.25 17.01 8.70
N ASP A 258 -5.34 16.64 9.38
CA ASP A 258 -5.34 15.63 10.44
C ASP A 258 -5.15 14.22 9.84
N ALA A 259 -3.89 13.81 9.77
CA ALA A 259 -3.39 12.70 8.96
C ALA A 259 -4.05 11.35 9.26
N GLU A 260 -4.30 11.06 10.54
CA GLU A 260 -4.76 9.74 11.00
C GLU A 260 -6.29 9.61 11.02
N LYS A 261 -7.01 10.74 10.98
CA LYS A 261 -8.47 10.71 10.88
C LYS A 261 -8.92 10.18 9.53
N ALA A 262 -10.09 9.54 9.52
CA ALA A 262 -10.77 9.13 8.30
C ALA A 262 -10.91 10.31 7.32
N VAL A 263 -10.73 10.02 6.04
CA VAL A 263 -11.07 10.98 4.99
C VAL A 263 -12.59 11.07 4.89
N LEU A 264 -13.10 12.30 4.91
CA LEU A 264 -14.53 12.60 4.85
C LEU A 264 -14.80 13.57 3.70
N GLY A 265 -16.04 13.64 3.20
CA GLY A 265 -16.38 14.48 2.04
C GLY A 265 -16.00 13.85 0.70
N VAL A 266 -15.79 12.53 0.68
CA VAL A 266 -15.42 11.79 -0.54
C VAL A 266 -16.66 11.21 -1.18
N SER A 267 -16.84 11.45 -2.48
CA SER A 267 -17.95 10.84 -3.24
C SER A 267 -17.74 9.35 -3.45
N TRP A 268 -18.81 8.61 -3.77
CA TRP A 268 -18.71 7.19 -4.10
C TRP A 268 -17.81 6.97 -5.32
N PHE A 269 -17.90 7.86 -6.32
CA PHE A 269 -17.03 7.78 -7.50
C PHE A 269 -15.55 7.89 -7.14
N GLU A 270 -15.21 8.80 -6.24
CA GLU A 270 -13.84 8.99 -5.75
C GLU A 270 -13.32 7.77 -4.99
N ALA A 271 -14.15 7.20 -4.12
CA ALA A 271 -13.80 6.02 -3.35
C ALA A 271 -13.54 4.80 -4.26
N VAL A 272 -14.32 4.63 -5.34
CA VAL A 272 -14.08 3.60 -6.37
C VAL A 272 -12.82 3.88 -7.18
N ALA A 273 -12.60 5.13 -7.60
CA ALA A 273 -11.39 5.52 -8.33
C ALA A 273 -10.11 5.30 -7.52
N PHE A 274 -10.15 5.61 -6.22
CA PHE A 274 -9.08 5.30 -5.27
C PHE A 274 -8.80 3.79 -5.25
N CYS A 275 -9.83 2.94 -5.11
CA CYS A 275 -9.66 1.48 -5.13
C CYS A 275 -9.02 0.99 -6.45
N ARG A 276 -9.46 1.53 -7.60
CA ARG A 276 -8.90 1.19 -8.93
C ARG A 276 -7.44 1.61 -9.05
N TRP A 277 -7.11 2.81 -8.60
CA TRP A 277 -5.74 3.31 -8.53
C TRP A 277 -4.87 2.40 -7.66
N LEU A 278 -5.34 2.06 -6.47
CA LEU A 278 -4.62 1.26 -5.51
C LEU A 278 -4.33 -0.14 -6.03
N ASN A 279 -5.29 -0.80 -6.70
CA ASN A 279 -5.10 -2.12 -7.31
C ASN A 279 -3.91 -2.17 -8.30
N VAL A 280 -3.69 -1.09 -9.06
CA VAL A 280 -2.56 -1.03 -10.00
C VAL A 280 -1.25 -0.79 -9.26
N HIS A 281 -1.26 0.05 -8.24
CA HIS A 281 -0.05 0.39 -7.48
C HIS A 281 0.42 -0.75 -6.60
N VAL A 282 -0.49 -1.56 -6.03
CA VAL A 282 -0.11 -2.77 -5.30
C VAL A 282 0.44 -3.87 -6.23
N ARG A 283 0.21 -3.76 -7.55
CA ARG A 283 0.53 -4.77 -8.58
C ARG A 283 1.10 -4.17 -9.87
N PRO A 284 2.26 -3.50 -9.82
CA PRO A 284 2.86 -2.87 -11.00
C PRO A 284 3.16 -3.88 -12.13
N GLY A 285 3.35 -5.17 -11.81
CA GLY A 285 3.59 -6.25 -12.79
C GLY A 285 2.41 -6.62 -13.70
N LEU A 286 1.17 -6.21 -13.40
CA LEU A 286 0.01 -6.48 -14.28
C LEU A 286 -0.29 -5.34 -15.26
N ALA A 287 0.24 -4.13 -15.04
CA ALA A 287 0.01 -2.97 -15.89
C ALA A 287 0.61 -3.11 -17.30
N MET A 288 1.55 -4.05 -17.49
CA MET A 288 2.18 -4.36 -18.78
C MET A 288 1.39 -5.37 -19.64
N ALA A 289 0.33 -6.01 -19.12
CA ALA A 289 -0.39 -7.05 -19.86
C ALA A 289 -1.56 -6.54 -20.73
N ASN A 290 -1.96 -5.26 -20.59
CA ASN A 290 -3.15 -4.72 -21.29
C ASN A 290 -2.83 -3.84 -22.50
N ARG A 291 -1.56 -3.73 -22.94
CA ARG A 291 -1.26 -3.17 -24.27
C ARG A 291 -1.36 -4.28 -25.32
N GLY A 292 -2.55 -4.51 -25.85
CA GLY A 292 -2.73 -5.20 -27.15
C GLY A 292 -3.52 -6.50 -27.19
N ALA A 293 -4.28 -6.89 -26.15
CA ALA A 293 -5.10 -8.09 -26.23
C ALA A 293 -6.46 -7.81 -26.91
N SER A 294 -6.56 -8.19 -28.19
CA SER A 294 -7.82 -8.33 -28.91
C SER A 294 -8.77 -9.31 -28.21
N SER A 295 -10.07 -9.02 -28.34
CA SER A 295 -11.22 -9.86 -27.98
C SER A 295 -10.97 -11.37 -28.03
N GLN A 296 -10.64 -11.96 -26.88
CA GLN A 296 -10.87 -13.34 -26.42
C GLN A 296 -9.93 -13.61 -25.23
N VAL A 297 -10.22 -13.02 -24.06
CA VAL A 297 -9.51 -13.36 -22.83
C VAL A 297 -10.27 -14.49 -22.14
N GLN A 298 -9.76 -15.71 -22.30
CA GLN A 298 -10.10 -16.83 -21.41
C GLN A 298 -9.85 -16.40 -19.95
N ALA A 299 -10.83 -16.68 -19.10
CA ALA A 299 -10.88 -16.36 -17.67
C ALA A 299 -9.53 -16.58 -16.97
N ARG A 300 -8.78 -15.49 -16.78
CA ARG A 300 -7.55 -15.51 -15.97
C ARG A 300 -7.96 -15.52 -14.50
N THR A 301 -7.68 -16.65 -13.85
CA THR A 301 -7.51 -16.87 -12.40
C THR A 301 -7.75 -15.62 -11.53
N SER A 302 -8.77 -15.69 -10.68
CA SER A 302 -9.25 -14.67 -9.76
C SER A 302 -8.10 -14.10 -8.90
N LEU A 303 -7.53 -12.98 -9.33
CA LEU A 303 -6.56 -12.27 -8.51
C LEU A 303 -7.32 -11.60 -7.35
N PRO A 304 -6.71 -11.50 -6.15
CA PRO A 304 -7.31 -10.71 -5.09
C PRO A 304 -7.67 -9.33 -5.61
N THR A 305 -8.69 -8.62 -5.13
CA THR A 305 -9.05 -7.30 -5.70
C THR A 305 -9.47 -6.35 -4.60
N ILE A 306 -8.87 -5.15 -4.57
CA ILE A 306 -9.26 -4.11 -3.63
C ILE A 306 -10.53 -3.42 -4.14
N ALA A 307 -11.54 -3.25 -3.30
CA ALA A 307 -12.75 -2.51 -3.63
C ALA A 307 -13.39 -1.92 -2.37
N LEU A 308 -14.49 -1.21 -2.54
CA LEU A 308 -15.42 -0.95 -1.45
C LEU A 308 -16.08 -2.27 -1.02
N PRO A 309 -16.40 -2.46 0.28
CA PRO A 309 -17.18 -3.60 0.72
C PRO A 309 -18.54 -3.64 0.01
N THR A 310 -19.08 -4.84 -0.22
CA THR A 310 -20.53 -4.95 -0.34
C THR A 310 -21.17 -4.75 1.03
N GLU A 311 -22.44 -4.40 1.06
CA GLU A 311 -23.22 -4.29 2.30
C GLU A 311 -23.22 -5.61 3.09
N GLN A 312 -23.30 -6.74 2.38
CA GLN A 312 -23.21 -8.07 2.98
C GLN A 312 -21.85 -8.30 3.63
N GLN A 313 -20.74 -7.94 2.95
CA GLN A 313 -19.39 -8.04 3.51
C GLN A 313 -19.22 -7.14 4.72
N TRP A 314 -19.70 -5.90 4.63
CA TRP A 314 -19.61 -4.94 5.73
C TRP A 314 -20.30 -5.47 6.99
N GLN A 315 -21.56 -5.93 6.86
CA GLN A 315 -22.30 -6.46 8.01
C GLN A 315 -21.68 -7.76 8.55
N HIS A 316 -21.25 -8.67 7.67
CA HIS A 316 -20.59 -9.92 8.07
C HIS A 316 -19.29 -9.65 8.84
N ALA A 317 -18.51 -8.65 8.42
CA ALA A 317 -17.30 -8.24 9.13
C ALA A 317 -17.61 -7.74 10.55
N ILE A 318 -18.62 -6.88 10.70
CA ILE A 318 -19.04 -6.38 12.02
C ILE A 318 -19.54 -7.52 12.93
N GLN A 319 -20.23 -8.52 12.37
CA GLN A 319 -20.71 -9.68 13.15
C GLN A 319 -19.57 -10.61 13.61
N ASN A 320 -18.47 -10.70 12.87
CA ASN A 320 -17.35 -11.59 13.20
C ASN A 320 -16.28 -10.89 14.04
N ASP A 321 -15.88 -9.67 13.66
CA ASP A 321 -14.72 -8.97 14.21
C ASP A 321 -15.01 -7.47 14.44
N GLY A 322 -16.27 -7.09 14.66
CA GLY A 322 -16.66 -5.69 14.88
C GLY A 322 -15.98 -5.00 16.06
N GLU A 323 -15.55 -5.75 17.09
CA GLU A 323 -14.77 -5.21 18.22
C GLU A 323 -13.32 -4.87 17.83
N LYS A 324 -12.80 -5.49 16.75
CA LYS A 324 -11.46 -5.20 16.22
C LYS A 324 -11.49 -4.11 15.17
N MET A 325 -12.62 -3.91 14.50
CA MET A 325 -12.81 -2.82 13.55
C MET A 325 -12.81 -1.47 14.28
N ASP A 326 -12.01 -0.54 13.78
CA ASP A 326 -12.09 0.83 14.26
C ASP A 326 -13.33 1.50 13.64
N MET A 327 -14.31 1.73 14.52
CA MET A 327 -15.55 2.45 14.23
C MET A 327 -15.53 3.85 14.85
N SER A 328 -14.36 4.32 15.32
CA SER A 328 -14.20 5.68 15.82
C SER A 328 -14.26 6.70 14.68
N GLY A 329 -14.73 7.91 14.98
CA GLY A 329 -14.77 9.01 14.01
C GLY A 329 -16.11 9.23 13.28
N ASN A 330 -17.18 8.50 13.64
CA ASN A 330 -18.54 8.68 13.11
C ASN A 330 -18.61 8.70 11.58
N VAL A 331 -17.91 7.77 10.94
CA VAL A 331 -17.81 7.72 9.49
C VAL A 331 -19.01 6.97 8.93
N LEU A 332 -19.68 7.57 7.96
CA LEU A 332 -20.64 6.89 7.09
C LEU A 332 -19.89 6.31 5.90
N GLU A 333 -19.93 4.99 5.74
CA GLU A 333 -19.04 4.26 4.85
C GLU A 333 -19.75 3.77 3.59
N TRP A 334 -19.20 4.17 2.43
CA TRP A 334 -19.67 3.73 1.12
C TRP A 334 -19.58 2.22 0.92
N CYS A 335 -20.68 1.62 0.46
CA CYS A 335 -20.73 0.25 -0.04
C CYS A 335 -20.89 0.20 -1.56
N MET A 336 -20.59 -0.96 -2.16
CA MET A 336 -20.69 -1.17 -3.61
C MET A 336 -22.13 -1.40 -4.11
N ASN A 337 -23.06 -1.69 -3.20
CA ASN A 337 -24.44 -2.02 -3.55
C ASN A 337 -25.24 -0.78 -3.96
N SER A 338 -26.10 -0.94 -4.97
CA SER A 338 -27.15 0.03 -5.28
C SER A 338 -28.21 0.04 -4.17
N TRP A 339 -28.75 1.20 -3.81
CA TRP A 339 -29.93 1.26 -2.95
C TRP A 339 -31.15 0.61 -3.62
N GLY A 340 -32.04 0.01 -2.83
CA GLY A 340 -33.24 -0.67 -3.33
C GLY A 340 -33.01 -2.06 -3.92
N SER A 341 -31.76 -2.52 -4.07
CA SER A 341 -31.44 -3.90 -4.47
C SER A 341 -30.20 -4.43 -3.77
N ASP A 342 -30.06 -5.75 -3.65
CA ASP A 342 -28.86 -6.35 -3.07
C ASP A 342 -27.70 -6.46 -4.08
N ASN A 343 -27.86 -5.90 -5.28
CA ASN A 343 -26.90 -6.03 -6.36
C ASN A 343 -25.72 -5.08 -6.20
N VAL A 344 -24.54 -5.58 -6.56
CA VAL A 344 -23.35 -4.78 -6.81
C VAL A 344 -23.42 -4.19 -8.22
N VAL A 345 -23.40 -2.87 -8.32
CA VAL A 345 -23.45 -2.17 -9.61
C VAL A 345 -22.28 -1.19 -9.71
N LEU A 346 -21.41 -1.40 -10.69
CA LEU A 346 -20.33 -0.47 -11.00
C LEU A 346 -20.87 0.70 -11.82
N GLY A 347 -21.22 1.79 -11.13
CA GLY A 347 -21.57 3.08 -11.73
C GLY A 347 -23.05 3.29 -12.02
N GLY A 348 -23.35 4.28 -12.88
CA GLY A 348 -24.71 4.79 -13.08
C GLY A 348 -25.17 5.75 -11.99
N ASP A 349 -26.21 6.54 -12.29
CA ASP A 349 -26.85 7.48 -11.37
C ASP A 349 -27.91 6.76 -10.53
N VAL A 350 -27.43 5.83 -9.70
CA VAL A 350 -28.27 5.07 -8.77
C VAL A 350 -27.74 5.34 -7.37
N ASP A 351 -28.65 5.57 -6.42
CA ASP A 351 -28.27 5.75 -5.03
C ASP A 351 -27.46 4.54 -4.53
N ARG A 352 -26.58 4.79 -3.58
CA ARG A 352 -25.63 3.81 -3.05
C ARG A 352 -25.89 3.57 -1.58
N VAL A 353 -25.71 2.33 -1.16
CA VAL A 353 -25.76 1.96 0.25
C VAL A 353 -24.63 2.63 1.02
N ILE A 354 -24.98 3.20 2.16
CA ILE A 354 -24.11 3.71 3.21
C ILE A 354 -24.33 2.86 4.48
N ARG A 355 -23.25 2.50 5.17
CA ARG A 355 -23.32 1.84 6.48
C ARG A 355 -22.67 2.69 7.57
N VAL A 356 -23.14 2.53 8.80
CA VAL A 356 -22.78 3.41 9.93
C VAL A 356 -21.57 2.86 10.68
N GLY A 357 -20.45 3.57 10.59
CA GLY A 357 -19.29 3.37 11.42
C GLY A 357 -19.16 4.39 12.54
N SER A 358 -20.08 4.34 13.52
CA SER A 358 -20.12 5.28 14.64
C SER A 358 -20.33 4.55 15.96
N LEU A 359 -19.42 4.79 16.91
CA LEU A 359 -19.54 4.31 18.30
C LEU A 359 -20.64 5.00 19.11
N GLU A 360 -21.20 6.12 18.62
CA GLU A 360 -22.28 6.84 19.29
C GLU A 360 -23.63 6.12 19.17
N HIS A 361 -23.77 5.23 18.20
CA HIS A 361 -24.94 4.39 18.01
C HIS A 361 -24.80 3.08 18.78
N ASP A 362 -25.91 2.50 19.26
CA ASP A 362 -25.90 1.18 19.91
C ASP A 362 -25.50 0.05 18.92
N ALA A 363 -25.17 -1.13 19.46
CA ALA A 363 -24.69 -2.25 18.66
C ALA A 363 -25.72 -2.75 17.62
N GLU A 364 -27.01 -2.71 17.92
CA GLU A 364 -28.06 -3.12 16.98
C GLU A 364 -28.18 -2.09 15.84
N THR A 365 -28.13 -0.80 16.16
CA THR A 365 -28.15 0.27 15.17
C THR A 365 -26.93 0.19 14.25
N ARG A 366 -25.71 0.04 14.77
CA ARG A 366 -24.51 -0.17 13.92
C ARG A 366 -24.67 -1.37 13.00
N LEU A 367 -25.22 -2.46 13.53
CA LEU A 367 -25.40 -3.69 12.77
C LEU A 367 -26.47 -3.56 11.69
N THR A 368 -27.55 -2.83 11.92
CA THR A 368 -28.76 -2.90 11.09
C THR A 368 -29.11 -1.62 10.34
N HIS A 369 -28.46 -0.50 10.64
CA HIS A 369 -28.74 0.77 9.99
C HIS A 369 -28.24 0.78 8.54
N ARG A 370 -29.17 0.93 7.61
CA ARG A 370 -28.92 1.01 6.17
C ARG A 370 -29.37 2.39 5.70
N ASP A 371 -28.46 3.15 5.15
CA ASP A 371 -28.75 4.48 4.60
C ASP A 371 -28.40 4.54 3.11
N LEU A 372 -28.81 5.61 2.45
CA LEU A 372 -28.53 5.87 1.05
C LEU A 372 -27.90 7.23 0.82
N ALA A 373 -27.13 7.34 -0.25
CA ALA A 373 -26.75 8.64 -0.80
C ALA A 373 -26.49 8.54 -2.30
N LYS A 374 -26.66 9.67 -3.00
CA LYS A 374 -26.30 9.75 -4.41
C LYS A 374 -24.79 9.56 -4.59
N PRO A 375 -24.34 8.88 -5.66
CA PRO A 375 -22.94 8.53 -5.82
C PRO A 375 -21.99 9.73 -6.01
N ASP A 376 -22.53 10.91 -6.35
CA ASP A 376 -21.81 12.18 -6.48
C ASP A 376 -21.74 13.00 -5.18
N SER A 377 -22.43 12.57 -4.12
CA SER A 377 -22.54 13.33 -2.87
C SER A 377 -21.23 13.34 -2.09
N ARG A 378 -20.76 14.53 -1.70
CA ARG A 378 -19.56 14.77 -0.88
C ARG A 378 -19.92 15.30 0.52
N ASN A 379 -20.79 14.61 1.26
CA ASN A 379 -21.14 15.01 2.63
C ASN A 379 -19.93 14.89 3.56
N SER A 380 -19.78 15.83 4.50
CA SER A 380 -18.70 15.86 5.50
C SER A 380 -18.67 14.67 6.46
N GLU A 381 -19.64 13.77 6.41
CA GLU A 381 -19.68 12.52 7.18
C GLU A 381 -19.35 11.29 6.32
N TYR A 382 -19.28 11.43 4.99
CA TYR A 382 -19.06 10.32 4.07
C TYR A 382 -17.57 10.04 3.87
N GLY A 383 -17.17 8.84 4.30
CA GLY A 383 -15.86 8.25 4.05
C GLY A 383 -16.00 6.84 3.49
N PHE A 384 -14.93 6.05 3.58
CA PHE A 384 -14.97 4.67 3.12
C PHE A 384 -13.86 3.83 3.74
N ARG A 385 -14.08 2.51 3.72
CA ARG A 385 -13.02 1.51 3.93
C ARG A 385 -12.91 0.60 2.72
N VAL A 386 -11.86 -0.20 2.71
CA VAL A 386 -11.56 -1.12 1.61
C VAL A 386 -11.69 -2.58 2.05
N VAL A 387 -12.08 -3.44 1.10
CA VAL A 387 -11.98 -4.90 1.20
C VAL A 387 -10.99 -5.42 0.17
N CYS A 388 -10.42 -6.59 0.42
CA CYS A 388 -9.69 -7.38 -0.56
C CYS A 388 -10.43 -8.70 -0.77
N TYR A 389 -10.99 -8.89 -1.97
CA TYR A 389 -11.57 -10.17 -2.38
C TYR A 389 -10.46 -11.23 -2.45
N LEU A 390 -10.74 -12.44 -1.97
CA LEU A 390 -9.86 -13.59 -2.14
C LEU A 390 -10.50 -14.56 -3.14
N PRO A 391 -9.75 -15.09 -4.13
CA PRO A 391 -10.24 -16.12 -5.05
C PRO A 391 -10.89 -17.32 -4.37
#